data_AF-A0A8J8ECQ6-F1
#
_entry.id   AF-A0A8J8ECQ6-F1
#
_cell.length_a   1.000
_cell.length_b   1.000
_cell.length_c   1.000
_cell.angle_alpha   90.00
_cell.angle_beta   90.00
_cell.angle_gamma   90.00
#
_symmetry.space_group_name_H-M   'P 1'
#
loop_
_entity.id
_entity.type
_entity.pdbx_description
1 polymer ?
#
loop_
_entity_poly.entity_id
_entity_poly.type
_entity_poly.pdbx_seq_one_letter_code
_entity_poly.pdbx_strand_id
1 'polypeptide(L)'
;MMVTGTKSSGRGTFLWRINPFEVIASIWKDVVEGSKVAVPHAVGTMKTSHGSVVELELSVVLYPSEKRLVVKDGDEVHFLFPVSPAEGPEGLYVKLIEALGMIA
;
A
#
# COMPACT_ATOMS: atom_id res chain seq x y z
N MET A 1 -22.55 -17.21 -1.38
CA MET A 1 -21.25 -17.81 -1.77
C MET A 1 -20.22 -17.33 -0.76
N MET A 2 -19.86 -18.16 0.21
CA MET A 2 -18.78 -17.85 1.17
C MET A 2 -17.46 -18.22 0.53
N VAL A 3 -16.57 -17.25 0.35
CA VAL A 3 -15.16 -17.52 0.03
C VAL A 3 -14.40 -17.52 1.35
N THR A 4 -14.13 -18.71 1.87
CA THR A 4 -13.24 -18.90 3.03
C THR A 4 -11.82 -18.55 2.60
N GLY A 5 -11.32 -17.40 3.04
CA GLY A 5 -9.95 -16.98 2.79
C GLY A 5 -8.95 -17.94 3.42
N THR A 6 -8.16 -18.62 2.59
CA THR A 6 -6.97 -19.34 3.02
C THR A 6 -5.95 -18.33 3.52
N LYS A 7 -5.72 -18.31 4.85
CA LYS A 7 -4.58 -17.62 5.46
C LYS A 7 -3.30 -18.31 4.98
N SER A 8 -2.65 -17.72 3.98
CA SER A 8 -1.28 -18.05 3.61
C SER A 8 -0.35 -17.53 4.71
N SER A 9 0.18 -18.44 5.53
CA SER A 9 1.14 -18.16 6.60
C SER A 9 2.58 -18.13 6.08
N GLY A 10 2.82 -17.49 4.95
CA GLY A 10 4.17 -17.32 4.41
C GLY A 10 4.82 -16.08 5.01
N ARG A 11 5.65 -16.24 6.05
CA ARG A 11 6.65 -15.22 6.42
C ARG A 11 7.70 -15.14 5.30
N GLY A 12 7.36 -14.50 4.21
CA GLY A 12 8.28 -14.17 3.12
C GLY A 12 8.92 -12.82 3.40
N THR A 13 10.25 -12.75 3.35
CA THR A 13 10.95 -11.47 3.27
C THR A 13 10.87 -11.00 1.83
N PHE A 14 10.01 -10.04 1.50
CA PHE A 14 10.06 -9.42 0.18
C PHE A 14 11.27 -8.49 0.10
N LEU A 15 12.06 -8.64 -0.96
CA LEU A 15 13.13 -7.71 -1.30
C LEU A 15 12.58 -6.62 -2.23
N TRP A 16 12.88 -5.37 -1.96
CA TRP A 16 12.56 -4.27 -2.88
C TRP A 16 13.63 -4.21 -3.98
N ARG A 17 13.22 -4.34 -5.25
CA ARG A 17 14.10 -4.11 -6.42
C ARG A 17 14.04 -2.68 -6.94
N ILE A 18 13.11 -1.91 -6.40
CA ILE A 18 12.92 -0.48 -6.59
C ILE A 18 13.14 0.23 -5.26
N ASN A 19 13.28 1.56 -5.26
CA ASN A 19 13.29 2.34 -4.03
C ASN A 19 11.85 2.78 -3.67
N PRO A 20 11.19 2.14 -2.67
CA PRO A 20 9.81 2.50 -2.32
C PRO A 20 9.68 3.94 -1.81
N PHE A 21 10.72 4.47 -1.17
CA PHE A 21 10.69 5.83 -0.62
C PHE A 21 10.69 6.91 -1.70
N GLU A 22 11.29 6.66 -2.87
CA GLU A 22 11.20 7.60 -4.00
C GLU A 22 9.77 7.70 -4.52
N VAL A 23 9.08 6.56 -4.66
CA VAL A 23 7.68 6.53 -5.10
C VAL A 23 6.77 7.17 -4.05
N ILE A 24 6.96 6.85 -2.77
CA ILE A 24 6.20 7.47 -1.67
C ILE A 24 6.43 8.98 -1.63
N ALA A 25 7.67 9.44 -1.73
CA ALA A 25 8.00 10.86 -1.71
C ALA A 25 7.33 11.62 -2.87
N SER A 26 7.19 10.98 -4.04
CA SER A 26 6.56 11.57 -5.22
C SER A 26 5.09 11.96 -5.00
N ILE A 27 4.37 11.27 -4.12
CA ILE A 27 2.96 11.53 -3.83
C ILE A 27 2.74 12.34 -2.55
N TRP A 28 3.79 12.60 -1.77
CA TRP A 28 3.64 13.08 -0.40
C TRP A 28 3.03 14.48 -0.30
N LYS A 29 3.32 15.35 -1.29
CA LYS A 29 2.70 16.67 -1.37
C LYS A 29 1.17 16.57 -1.45
N ASP A 30 0.66 15.64 -2.26
CA ASP A 30 -0.78 15.46 -2.46
C ASP A 30 -1.45 14.87 -1.22
N VAL A 31 -0.74 14.02 -0.46
CA VAL A 31 -1.19 13.56 0.87
C VAL A 31 -1.35 14.75 1.82
N VAL A 32 -0.34 15.61 1.93
CA VAL A 32 -0.35 16.76 2.85
C VAL A 32 -1.44 17.75 2.48
N GLU A 33 -1.54 18.15 1.21
CA GLU A 33 -2.55 19.11 0.77
C GLU A 33 -3.97 18.50 0.82
N GLY A 34 -4.11 17.25 0.42
CA GLY A 34 -5.39 16.53 0.44
C GLY A 34 -5.97 16.38 1.84
N SER A 35 -5.11 16.18 2.86
CA SER A 35 -5.52 16.06 4.26
C SER A 35 -6.25 17.28 4.83
N LYS A 36 -6.09 18.45 4.20
CA LYS A 36 -6.79 19.69 4.60
C LYS A 36 -8.25 19.71 4.12
N VAL A 37 -8.60 18.82 3.19
CA VAL A 37 -9.91 18.79 2.52
C VAL A 37 -10.71 17.56 2.94
N ALA A 38 -10.08 16.38 2.96
CA ALA A 38 -10.72 15.10 3.26
C ALA A 38 -9.67 14.07 3.72
N VAL A 39 -10.05 12.80 3.85
CA VAL A 39 -9.11 11.72 4.20
C VAL A 39 -8.33 11.27 2.96
N PRO A 40 -7.01 11.48 2.89
CA PRO A 40 -6.22 11.02 1.76
C PRO A 40 -5.97 9.52 1.87
N HIS A 41 -6.05 8.85 0.73
CA HIS A 41 -5.80 7.43 0.60
C HIS A 41 -4.72 7.19 -0.43
N ALA A 42 -3.74 6.36 -0.10
CA ALA A 42 -2.88 5.78 -1.12
C ALA A 42 -3.68 4.73 -1.88
N VAL A 43 -3.71 4.86 -3.19
CA VAL A 43 -4.23 3.85 -4.12
C VAL A 43 -3.10 3.44 -5.04
N GLY A 44 -3.01 2.15 -5.34
CA GLY A 44 -1.91 1.66 -6.14
C GLY A 44 -1.87 0.17 -6.33
N THR A 45 -0.82 -0.25 -7.02
CA THR A 45 -0.51 -1.66 -7.31
C THR A 45 0.95 -1.93 -6.97
N MET A 46 1.22 -3.08 -6.37
CA MET A 46 2.55 -3.65 -6.25
C MET A 46 2.64 -4.90 -7.12
N LYS A 47 3.67 -4.97 -7.96
CA LYS A 47 3.98 -6.19 -8.71
C LYS A 47 5.12 -6.93 -8.03
N THR A 48 4.91 -8.22 -7.83
CA THR A 48 5.88 -9.12 -7.22
C THR A 48 6.45 -10.08 -8.26
N SER A 49 7.67 -10.55 -8.04
CA SER A 49 8.30 -11.59 -8.85
C SER A 49 9.38 -12.28 -8.02
N HIS A 50 9.32 -13.60 -7.93
CA HIS A 50 10.31 -14.43 -7.21
C HIS A 50 10.66 -13.91 -5.80
N GLY A 51 9.64 -13.51 -5.01
CA GLY A 51 9.84 -12.99 -3.65
C GLY A 51 10.43 -11.59 -3.59
N SER A 52 10.37 -10.81 -4.68
CA SER A 52 10.76 -9.40 -4.71
C SER A 52 9.61 -8.53 -5.16
N VAL A 53 9.54 -7.29 -4.69
CA VAL A 53 8.70 -6.24 -5.29
C VAL A 53 9.49 -5.60 -6.42
N VAL A 54 8.99 -5.73 -7.64
CA VAL A 54 9.64 -5.24 -8.86
C VAL A 54 9.02 -3.95 -9.39
N GLU A 55 7.80 -3.63 -8.95
CA GLU A 55 7.07 -2.43 -9.37
C GLU A 55 6.16 -1.94 -8.24
N LEU A 56 6.03 -0.62 -8.12
CA LEU A 56 5.12 0.06 -7.21
C LEU A 56 4.57 1.29 -7.92
N GLU A 57 3.27 1.27 -8.18
CA GLU A 57 2.53 2.43 -8.65
C GLU A 57 1.71 3.00 -7.49
N LEU A 58 1.76 4.32 -7.32
CA LEU A 58 1.08 5.02 -6.24
C LEU A 58 0.43 6.29 -6.74
N SER A 59 -0.74 6.59 -6.19
CA SER A 59 -1.46 7.84 -6.36
C SER A 59 -2.26 8.15 -5.10
N VAL A 60 -2.74 9.39 -4.99
CA VAL A 60 -3.57 9.85 -3.87
C VAL A 60 -4.99 10.08 -4.35
N VAL A 61 -5.95 9.52 -3.62
CA VAL A 61 -7.38 9.81 -3.81
C VAL A 61 -7.98 10.27 -2.49
N LEU A 62 -8.98 11.14 -2.57
CA LEU A 62 -9.63 11.73 -1.40
C LEU A 62 -10.98 11.09 -1.17
N TYR A 63 -11.24 10.66 0.06
CA TYR A 63 -12.54 10.14 0.48
C TYR A 63 -13.06 10.87 1.72
N PRO A 64 -14.39 10.98 1.88
CA PRO A 64 -14.99 11.64 3.04
C PRO A 64 -14.77 10.87 4.36
N SER A 65 -14.42 9.59 4.28
CA SER A 65 -14.16 8.72 5.43
C SER A 65 -13.05 7.73 5.10
N GLU A 66 -12.44 7.14 6.13
CA GLU A 66 -11.45 6.08 5.97
C GLU A 66 -12.04 4.86 5.26
N LYS A 67 -11.27 4.30 4.32
CA LYS A 67 -11.58 3.10 3.56
C LYS A 67 -10.32 2.28 3.38
N ARG A 68 -10.42 0.96 3.61
CA ARG A 68 -9.31 0.03 3.41
C ARG A 68 -9.74 -1.11 2.50
N LEU A 69 -8.90 -1.43 1.53
CA LEU A 69 -9.04 -2.58 0.63
C LEU A 69 -7.63 -3.06 0.26
N VAL A 70 -7.42 -4.38 0.32
CA VAL A 70 -6.24 -5.03 -0.23
C VAL A 70 -6.73 -6.27 -0.96
N VAL A 71 -6.37 -6.39 -2.23
CA VAL A 71 -6.71 -7.53 -3.09
C VAL A 71 -5.42 -8.06 -3.67
N LYS A 72 -5.19 -9.36 -3.52
CA LYS A 72 -4.06 -10.06 -4.13
C LYS A 72 -4.56 -10.92 -5.28
N ASP A 73 -4.01 -10.71 -6.46
CA ASP A 73 -4.31 -11.48 -7.66
C ASP A 73 -3.00 -11.95 -8.30
N GLY A 74 -2.69 -13.25 -8.14
CA GLY A 74 -1.42 -13.83 -8.56
C GLY A 74 -0.21 -13.08 -7.95
N ASP A 75 0.57 -12.47 -8.84
CA ASP A 75 1.79 -11.72 -8.52
C ASP A 75 1.54 -10.22 -8.28
N GLU A 76 0.30 -9.75 -8.36
CA GLU A 76 -0.08 -8.36 -8.15
C GLU A 76 -0.87 -8.17 -6.84
N VAL A 77 -0.61 -7.04 -6.18
CA VAL A 77 -1.33 -6.59 -4.98
C VAL A 77 -1.90 -5.21 -5.26
N HIS A 78 -3.22 -5.12 -5.34
CA HIS A 78 -3.94 -3.85 -5.43
C HIS A 78 -4.34 -3.40 -4.03
N PHE A 79 -4.18 -2.12 -3.74
CA PHE A 79 -4.48 -1.59 -2.42
C PHE A 79 -5.11 -0.21 -2.47
N LEU A 80 -5.89 0.06 -1.43
CA LEU A 80 -6.42 1.36 -1.04
C LEU A 80 -6.40 1.40 0.48
N PHE A 81 -5.73 2.37 1.09
CA PHE A 81 -5.81 2.56 2.54
C PHE A 81 -5.57 4.02 2.94
N PRO A 82 -6.14 4.47 4.07
CA PRO A 82 -5.98 5.85 4.53
C PRO A 82 -4.52 6.11 4.89
N VAL A 83 -4.05 7.32 4.60
CA VAL A 83 -2.71 7.79 4.92
C VAL A 83 -2.83 9.04 5.79
N SER A 84 -2.04 9.11 6.86
CA SER A 84 -2.00 10.29 7.72
C SER A 84 -0.68 11.03 7.51
N PRO A 85 -0.68 12.35 7.23
CA PRO A 85 0.54 13.14 7.19
C PRO A 85 1.36 13.05 8.48
N ALA A 86 0.71 12.85 9.62
CA ALA A 86 1.37 12.75 10.92
C ALA A 86 2.18 11.45 11.09
N GLU A 87 1.87 10.40 10.33
CA GLU A 87 2.63 9.15 10.35
C GLU A 87 3.91 9.22 9.49
N GLY A 88 4.06 10.26 8.67
CA GLY A 88 5.18 10.38 7.74
C GLY A 88 5.16 9.35 6.60
N PRO A 89 6.07 9.50 5.61
CA PRO A 89 6.29 8.51 4.55
C PRO A 89 6.44 7.07 5.06
N GLU A 90 7.02 6.91 6.25
CA GLU A 90 7.24 5.64 6.93
C GLU A 90 5.95 4.93 7.29
N GLY A 91 4.90 5.67 7.68
CA GLY A 91 3.58 5.10 7.94
C GLY A 91 2.96 4.43 6.71
N LEU A 92 3.12 5.06 5.53
CA LEU A 92 2.71 4.47 4.27
C LEU A 92 3.58 3.24 3.92
N TYR A 93 4.88 3.31 4.14
CA TYR A 93 5.78 2.17 3.92
C TYR A 93 5.38 0.93 4.74
N VAL A 94 5.03 1.10 6.02
CA VAL A 94 4.54 0.00 6.87
C VAL A 94 3.27 -0.61 6.32
N LYS A 95 2.30 0.20 5.89
CA LYS A 95 1.04 -0.29 5.29
C LYS A 95 1.27 -1.06 3.98
N LEU A 96 2.28 -0.70 3.18
CA LEU A 96 2.67 -1.47 2.00
C LEU A 96 3.24 -2.85 2.38
N ILE A 97 4.06 -2.92 3.42
CA ILE A 97 4.61 -4.18 3.94
C ILE A 97 3.48 -5.08 4.50
N GLU A 98 2.52 -4.50 5.22
CA GLU A 98 1.32 -5.21 5.68
C GLU A 98 0.51 -5.77 4.50
N ALA A 99 0.33 -4.98 3.44
CA ALA A 99 -0.39 -5.41 2.24
C ALA A 99 0.30 -6.58 1.49
N LEU A 100 1.62 -6.69 1.60
CA LEU A 100 2.38 -7.84 1.09
C LEU A 100 2.22 -9.11 1.96
N GLY A 101 1.57 -9.01 3.12
CA GLY A 101 1.40 -10.11 4.08
C GLY A 101 2.64 -10.40 4.91
N MET A 102 3.56 -9.45 5.04
CA MET A 102 4.83 -9.62 5.77
C MET A 102 4.69 -9.39 7.27
N ILE A 103 3.69 -8.63 7.70
CA ILE A 103 3.40 -8.30 9.10
C ILE A 103 1.91 -8.62 9.34
N ALA A 104 1.62 -9.23 10.50
CA ALA A 104 0.29 -9.67 10.91
C ALA A 104 -0.26 -8.80 12.03
#